data_AF-A0A6I3SJZ9-F1
#
_entry.id   AF-A0A6I3SJZ9-F1
#
_cell.length_a   1.000
_cell.length_b   1.000
_cell.length_c   1.000
_cell.angle_alpha   90.00
_cell.angle_beta   90.00
_cell.angle_gamma   90.00
#
_symmetry.space_group_name_H-M   'P 1'
#
loop_
_entity.id
_entity.type
_entity.pdbx_description
1 polymer ?
#
loop_
_entity_poly.entity_id
_entity_poly.type
_entity_poly.pdbx_seq_one_letter_code
_entity_poly.pdbx_strand_id
1 'polypeptide(L)'
;MSFERNVLEYWQLSESVKELNERRQRLREEIAGEMEQKKWIEQVVEDERGEHITIERPVRYKDELDKDALAAELGVAKKDLTPVLMVQLVEEGRLTLRDLNRHISETQKIGLSIKKAKRKKKRKAKEEDI
;
A
#
# COMPACT_ATOMS: atom_id res chain seq x y z
N MET A 1 -43.29 -11.72 2.17
CA MET A 1 -42.09 -12.29 1.53
C MET A 1 -41.64 -13.48 2.36
N SER A 2 -41.33 -14.63 1.73
CA SER A 2 -40.90 -15.85 2.44
C SER A 2 -39.42 -15.74 2.85
N PHE A 3 -39.10 -16.17 4.07
CA PHE A 3 -37.74 -16.17 4.62
C PHE A 3 -36.72 -16.85 3.69
N GLU A 4 -37.09 -17.99 3.10
CA GLU A 4 -36.23 -18.74 2.17
C GLU A 4 -35.84 -17.93 0.93
N ARG A 5 -36.78 -17.12 0.40
CA ARG A 5 -36.49 -16.24 -0.74
C ARG A 5 -35.47 -15.17 -0.38
N ASN A 6 -35.60 -14.56 0.81
CA ASN A 6 -34.66 -13.55 1.26
C ASN A 6 -33.26 -14.14 1.51
N VAL A 7 -33.18 -15.37 2.02
CA VAL A 7 -31.90 -16.08 2.23
C VAL A 7 -31.22 -16.39 0.89
N LEU A 8 -31.97 -16.88 -0.10
CA LEU A 8 -31.44 -17.16 -1.44
C LEU A 8 -30.98 -15.88 -2.15
N GLU A 9 -31.76 -14.80 -2.05
CA GLU A 9 -31.40 -13.49 -2.63
C GLU A 9 -30.15 -12.91 -1.96
N TYR A 10 -30.03 -13.00 -0.63
CA TYR A 10 -28.83 -12.59 0.09
C TYR A 10 -27.59 -13.37 -0.36
N TRP A 11 -27.71 -14.70 -0.52
CA TRP A 11 -26.60 -15.54 -0.97
C TRP A 11 -26.13 -15.17 -2.37
N GLN A 12 -27.07 -15.02 -3.32
CA GLN A 12 -26.75 -14.59 -4.69
C GLN A 12 -26.10 -13.20 -4.73
N LEU A 13 -26.58 -12.28 -3.89
CA LEU A 13 -25.99 -10.95 -3.77
C LEU A 13 -24.57 -11.01 -3.20
N SER A 14 -24.31 -11.89 -2.22
CA SER A 14 -22.97 -12.11 -1.68
C SER A 14 -21.99 -12.62 -2.74
N GLU A 15 -22.39 -13.60 -3.56
CA GLU A 15 -21.57 -14.10 -4.67
C GLU A 15 -21.30 -12.99 -5.70
N SER A 16 -22.33 -12.22 -6.05
CA SER A 16 -22.19 -11.08 -6.97
C SER A 16 -21.22 -10.02 -6.42
N VAL A 17 -21.27 -9.73 -5.12
CA VAL A 17 -20.34 -8.79 -4.46
C VAL A 17 -18.92 -9.32 -4.51
N LYS A 18 -18.73 -10.63 -4.33
CA LYS A 18 -17.40 -11.26 -4.43
C LYS A 18 -16.82 -11.10 -5.84
N GLU A 19 -17.59 -11.43 -6.88
CA GLU A 19 -17.17 -11.26 -8.28
C GLU A 19 -16.86 -9.79 -8.62
N LEU A 20 -17.70 -8.86 -8.14
CA LEU A 20 -17.48 -7.43 -8.33
C LEU A 20 -16.20 -6.95 -7.63
N ASN A 21 -15.89 -7.47 -6.45
CA ASN A 21 -14.66 -7.14 -5.73
C ASN A 21 -13.43 -7.69 -6.44
N GLU A 22 -13.48 -8.92 -6.94
CA GLU A 22 -12.40 -9.51 -7.74
C GLU A 22 -12.16 -8.72 -9.04
N ARG A 23 -13.25 -8.36 -9.74
CA ARG A 23 -13.18 -7.50 -10.94
C ARG A 23 -12.62 -6.12 -10.61
N ARG A 24 -13.06 -5.51 -9.51
CA ARG A 24 -12.55 -4.21 -9.04
C ARG A 24 -11.06 -4.27 -8.72
N GLN A 25 -10.60 -5.37 -8.12
CA GLN A 25 -9.19 -5.57 -7.81
C GLN A 25 -8.35 -5.71 -9.09
N ARG A 26 -8.82 -6.48 -10.08
CA ARG A 26 -8.16 -6.59 -11.38
C ARG A 26 -8.04 -5.25 -12.09
N LEU A 27 -9.13 -4.49 -12.17
CA LEU A 27 -9.12 -3.13 -12.74
C LEU A 27 -8.13 -2.21 -12.02
N ARG A 28 -8.01 -2.36 -10.69
CA ARG A 28 -7.06 -1.58 -9.90
C ARG A 28 -5.61 -1.89 -10.28
N GLU A 29 -5.29 -3.16 -10.53
CA GLU A 29 -3.96 -3.59 -10.95
C GLU A 29 -3.65 -3.11 -12.37
N GLU A 30 -4.61 -3.19 -13.29
CA GLU A 30 -4.49 -2.66 -14.65
C GLU A 30 -4.21 -1.15 -14.64
N ILE A 31 -4.99 -0.36 -13.88
CA ILE A 31 -4.77 1.09 -13.74
C ILE A 31 -3.40 1.39 -13.15
N ALA A 32 -2.95 0.61 -12.15
CA ALA A 32 -1.63 0.79 -11.55
C ALA A 32 -0.52 0.56 -12.60
N GLY A 33 -0.63 -0.50 -13.40
CA GLY A 33 0.31 -0.79 -14.48
C GLY A 33 0.33 0.30 -15.55
N GLU A 34 -0.82 0.82 -15.94
CA GLU A 34 -0.89 1.94 -16.90
C GLU A 34 -0.25 3.22 -16.35
N MET A 35 -0.50 3.56 -15.09
CA MET A 35 0.12 4.74 -14.46
C MET A 35 1.64 4.60 -14.37
N GLU A 36 2.14 3.39 -14.10
CA GLU A 36 3.57 3.11 -14.07
C GLU A 36 4.22 3.22 -15.44
N GLN A 37 3.63 2.60 -16.47
CA GLN A 37 4.14 2.70 -17.85
C GLN A 37 4.21 4.14 -18.34
N LYS A 38 3.25 4.97 -17.95
CA LYS A 38 3.18 6.39 -18.34
C LYS A 38 3.88 7.33 -17.36
N LYS A 39 4.49 6.81 -16.28
CA LYS A 39 5.11 7.59 -15.19
C LYS A 39 4.20 8.68 -14.63
N TRP A 40 2.90 8.41 -14.54
CA TRP A 40 1.93 9.34 -13.98
C TRP A 40 1.92 9.24 -12.46
N ILE A 41 2.00 10.40 -11.79
CA ILE A 41 1.82 10.50 -10.34
C ILE A 41 0.35 10.74 -10.01
N GLU A 42 -0.32 11.60 -10.78
CA GLU A 42 -1.72 11.97 -10.58
C GLU A 42 -2.40 12.12 -11.93
N GLN A 43 -3.62 11.57 -12.05
CA GLN A 43 -4.48 11.71 -13.21
C GLN A 43 -5.91 12.00 -12.76
N VAL A 44 -6.62 12.85 -13.51
CA VAL A 44 -8.05 13.15 -13.27
C VAL A 44 -8.86 12.72 -14.47
N VAL A 45 -9.83 11.83 -14.25
CA VAL A 45 -10.81 11.41 -15.26
C VAL A 45 -12.18 11.95 -14.89
N GLU A 46 -13.06 12.03 -15.88
CA GLU A 46 -14.42 12.52 -15.74
C GLU A 46 -15.37 11.40 -16.13
N ASP A 47 -16.33 11.11 -15.27
CA ASP A 47 -17.38 10.13 -15.50
C ASP A 47 -18.48 10.72 -16.42
N GLU A 48 -19.30 9.86 -17.00
CA GLU A 48 -20.43 10.22 -17.88
C GLU A 48 -21.44 11.16 -17.20
N ARG A 49 -21.47 11.13 -15.86
CA ARG A 49 -22.31 12.01 -15.02
C ARG A 49 -21.66 13.38 -14.73
N GLY A 50 -20.49 13.67 -15.32
CA GLY A 50 -19.71 14.89 -15.08
C GLY A 50 -18.98 14.90 -13.74
N GLU A 51 -18.88 13.76 -13.05
CA GLU A 51 -18.15 13.65 -11.80
C GLU A 51 -16.66 13.45 -12.06
N HIS A 52 -15.81 14.13 -11.28
CA HIS A 52 -14.37 13.98 -11.42
C HIS A 52 -13.84 12.89 -10.48
N ILE A 53 -13.00 12.01 -11.00
CA ILE A 53 -12.30 10.96 -10.26
C ILE A 53 -10.80 11.25 -10.35
N THR A 54 -10.14 11.36 -9.21
CA THR A 54 -8.70 11.51 -9.11
C THR A 54 -8.06 10.16 -8.81
N ILE A 55 -7.03 9.85 -9.56
CA ILE A 55 -6.22 8.65 -9.45
C ILE A 55 -4.80 9.13 -9.11
N GLU A 56 -4.29 8.71 -7.95
CA GLU A 56 -2.96 9.06 -7.46
C GLU A 56 -2.14 7.78 -7.28
N ARG A 57 -0.87 7.83 -7.64
CA ARG A 57 0.14 6.80 -7.37
C ARG A 57 1.09 7.28 -6.26
N PRO A 58 0.65 7.30 -4.99
CA PRO A 58 1.52 7.73 -3.91
C PRO A 58 2.68 6.74 -3.72
N VAL A 59 3.90 7.26 -3.75
CA VAL A 59 5.09 6.56 -3.26
C VAL A 59 5.15 6.76 -1.76
N ARG A 60 5.13 5.66 -1.00
CA ARG A 60 5.39 5.69 0.45
C ARG A 60 6.73 5.06 0.72
N TYR A 61 7.61 5.83 1.35
CA TYR A 61 8.87 5.33 1.88
C TYR A 61 8.60 4.72 3.25
N LYS A 62 9.06 3.49 3.45
CA LYS A 62 9.01 2.82 4.75
C LYS A 62 10.40 2.28 5.05
N ASP A 63 10.94 2.70 6.18
CA ASP A 63 12.17 2.14 6.73
C ASP A 63 11.86 0.75 7.28
N GLU A 64 12.53 -0.25 6.75
CA GLU A 64 12.42 -1.63 7.19
C GLU A 64 13.79 -2.11 7.68
N LEU A 65 13.83 -2.46 8.96
CA LEU A 65 15.02 -3.02 9.60
C LEU A 65 15.18 -4.48 9.17
N ASP A 66 16.33 -4.80 8.56
CA ASP A 66 16.74 -6.16 8.29
C ASP A 66 17.11 -6.87 9.60
N LYS A 67 16.08 -7.47 10.21
CA LYS A 67 16.22 -8.23 11.45
C LYS A 67 17.03 -9.50 11.26
N ASP A 68 17.12 -10.05 10.04
CA ASP A 68 17.87 -11.28 9.80
C ASP A 68 19.37 -10.99 9.83
N ALA A 69 19.81 -9.96 9.10
CA ALA A 69 21.19 -9.51 9.12
C ALA A 69 21.63 -9.05 10.52
N LEU A 70 20.81 -8.24 11.19
CA LEU A 70 21.11 -7.74 12.53
C LEU A 70 21.17 -8.87 13.58
N ALA A 71 20.28 -9.85 13.50
CA ALA A 71 20.30 -11.01 14.40
C ALA A 71 21.54 -11.89 14.19
N ALA A 72 21.98 -12.06 12.94
CA ALA A 72 23.20 -12.79 12.61
C ALA A 72 24.46 -12.10 13.17
N GLU A 73 24.57 -10.77 13.06
CA GLU A 73 25.70 -10.01 13.65
C GLU A 73 25.75 -10.11 15.17
N LEU A 74 24.58 -10.08 15.82
CA LEU A 74 24.48 -10.12 17.28
C LEU A 74 24.52 -11.55 17.86
N GLY A 75 24.50 -12.58 16.99
CA GLY A 75 24.48 -13.98 17.41
C GLY A 75 23.20 -14.38 18.16
N VAL A 76 22.08 -13.73 17.87
CA VAL A 76 20.79 -13.97 18.53
C VAL A 76 19.79 -14.52 17.52
N ALA A 77 18.76 -15.24 17.96
CA ALA A 77 17.69 -15.63 17.05
C ALA A 77 16.83 -14.41 16.69
N LYS A 78 16.39 -14.33 15.42
CA LYS A 78 15.49 -13.27 14.92
C LYS A 78 14.26 -13.04 15.82
N LYS A 79 13.72 -14.12 16.40
CA LYS A 79 12.52 -14.09 17.25
C LYS A 79 12.75 -13.36 18.58
N ASP A 80 13.98 -13.43 19.07
CA ASP A 80 14.39 -12.83 20.34
C ASP A 80 14.76 -11.36 20.17
N LEU A 81 14.95 -10.91 18.92
CA LEU A 81 15.21 -9.53 18.52
C LEU A 81 13.96 -8.64 18.68
N THR A 82 13.56 -8.47 19.94
CA THR A 82 12.45 -7.62 20.37
C THR A 82 12.93 -6.18 20.60
N PRO A 83 12.02 -5.18 20.54
CA PRO A 83 12.39 -3.79 20.84
C PRO A 83 13.04 -3.63 22.23
N VAL A 84 12.60 -4.42 23.21
CA VAL A 84 13.16 -4.40 24.58
C VAL A 84 14.61 -4.89 24.57
N LEU A 85 14.91 -6.00 23.89
CA LEU A 85 16.27 -6.50 23.78
C LEU A 85 17.18 -5.53 23.02
N MET A 86 16.69 -4.89 21.96
CA MET A 86 17.48 -3.89 21.23
C MET A 86 17.86 -2.70 22.13
N VAL A 87 16.95 -2.21 22.97
CA VAL A 87 17.25 -1.15 23.93
C VAL A 87 18.31 -1.60 24.93
N GLN A 88 18.18 -2.81 25.49
CA GLN A 88 19.18 -3.36 26.41
C GLN A 88 20.56 -3.47 25.77
N LEU A 89 20.65 -3.98 24.53
CA LEU A 89 21.92 -4.08 23.81
C LEU A 89 22.55 -2.72 23.52
N VAL A 90 21.74 -1.68 23.32
CA VAL A 90 22.22 -0.29 23.17
C VAL A 90 22.72 0.26 24.51
N GLU A 91 22.01 0.02 25.61
CA GLU A 91 22.43 0.42 26.96
C GLU A 91 23.72 -0.29 27.40
N GLU A 92 23.90 -1.55 27.02
CA GLU A 92 25.13 -2.33 27.24
C GLU A 92 26.30 -1.91 26.32
N GLY A 93 26.06 -1.02 25.36
CA GLY A 93 27.06 -0.59 24.37
C GLY A 93 27.43 -1.65 23.33
N ARG A 94 26.67 -2.74 23.26
CA ARG A 94 26.88 -3.85 22.31
C ARG A 94 26.24 -3.61 20.95
N LEU A 95 25.33 -2.64 20.87
CA LEU A 95 24.68 -2.20 19.64
C LEU A 95 24.67 -0.67 19.62
N THR A 96 25.09 -0.05 18.52
CA THR A 96 24.96 1.41 18.37
C THR A 96 23.84 1.78 17.41
N LEU A 97 23.30 3.00 17.55
CA LEU A 97 22.33 3.53 16.58
C LEU A 97 22.88 3.57 15.16
N ARG A 98 24.21 3.71 15.01
CA ARG A 98 24.88 3.70 13.71
C ARG A 98 24.86 2.31 13.08
N ASP A 99 24.98 1.26 13.88
CA ASP A 99 24.91 -0.12 13.40
C ASP A 99 23.47 -0.48 13.03
N LEU A 100 22.49 -0.09 13.85
CA LEU A 100 21.06 -0.20 13.54
C LEU A 100 20.73 0.44 12.19
N ASN A 101 21.21 1.66 11.94
CA ASN A 101 20.96 2.38 10.70
C ASN A 101 21.60 1.72 9.45
N ARG A 102 22.67 0.92 9.60
CA ARG A 102 23.23 0.16 8.47
C ARG A 102 22.32 -0.96 8.00
N HIS A 103 21.47 -1.46 8.90
CA HIS A 103 20.51 -2.52 8.63
C HIS A 103 19.11 -1.98 8.30
N ILE A 104 18.93 -0.66 8.28
CA ILE A 104 17.67 -0.06 7.84
C ILE A 104 17.75 0.10 6.32
N SER A 105 16.79 -0.51 5.64
CA SER A 105 16.58 -0.35 4.21
C SER A 105 15.35 0.53 3.96
N GLU A 106 15.48 1.54 3.11
CA GLU A 106 14.33 2.27 2.61
C GLU A 106 13.61 1.41 1.57
N THR A 107 12.42 0.92 1.92
CA THR A 107 11.57 0.20 0.98
C THR A 107 10.51 1.15 0.43
N GLN A 108 10.46 1.26 -0.90
CA GLN A 108 9.40 2.01 -1.58
C GLN A 108 8.17 1.13 -1.73
N LYS A 109 7.05 1.59 -1.16
CA LYS A 109 5.73 0.96 -1.38
C LYS A 109 4.90 1.87 -2.27
N ILE A 110 4.81 1.49 -3.55
CA ILE A 110 3.96 2.16 -4.53
C ILE A 110 2.52 1.73 -4.28
N GLY A 111 1.65 2.70 -3.99
CA GLY A 111 0.21 2.48 -3.83
C GLY A 111 -0.59 3.07 -4.98
N LEU A 112 -1.86 2.68 -5.10
CA LEU A 112 -2.84 3.33 -5.96
C LEU A 112 -4.02 3.84 -5.13
N SER A 113 -4.34 5.13 -5.27
CA SER A 113 -5.48 5.78 -4.60
C SER A 113 -6.46 6.30 -5.65
N ILE A 114 -7.69 5.79 -5.63
CA ILE A 114 -8.78 6.24 -6.52
C ILE A 114 -9.84 6.89 -5.65
N LYS A 115 -10.12 8.17 -5.88
CA LYS A 115 -11.05 8.97 -5.06
C LYS A 115 -11.92 9.86 -5.93
N LYS A 116 -13.16 10.07 -5.51
CA LYS A 116 -14.01 11.12 -6.08
C LYS A 116 -13.46 12.50 -5.70
N ALA A 117 -13.26 13.37 -6.68
CA ALA A 117 -12.76 14.72 -6.48
C ALA A 117 -13.91 15.68 -6.16
N LYS A 118 -13.77 16.49 -5.11
CA LYS A 118 -14.79 17.47 -4.70
C LYS A 118 -14.83 18.75 -5.56
N ARG A 119 -13.81 19.01 -6.39
CA ARG A 119 -13.72 20.20 -7.27
C ARG A 119 -12.94 19.88 -8.54
N LYS A 120 -13.20 20.63 -9.62
CA LYS A 120 -12.39 20.69 -10.85
C LYS A 120 -10.93 21.00 -10.52
N LYS A 121 -10.10 20.00 -10.26
CA LYS A 121 -8.65 20.12 -10.47
C LYS A 121 -8.46 20.22 -11.98
N LYS A 122 -7.76 21.26 -12.47
CA LYS A 122 -7.39 21.37 -13.90
C LYS A 122 -6.74 20.04 -14.30
N ARG A 123 -7.24 19.38 -15.36
CA ARG A 123 -6.66 18.16 -15.94
C ARG A 123 -5.17 18.39 -16.16
N LYS A 124 -4.33 17.95 -15.23
CA LYS A 124 -2.88 18.02 -15.34
C LYS A 124 -2.38 16.68 -14.86
N ALA A 125 -1.96 15.84 -15.81
CA ALA A 125 -1.04 14.77 -15.49
C ALA A 125 0.18 15.44 -14.86
N LYS A 126 0.53 15.06 -13.64
CA LYS A 126 1.83 15.38 -13.07
C LYS A 126 2.72 14.18 -13.33
N GLU A 127 3.76 14.39 -14.12
CA GLU A 127 4.84 13.42 -14.35
C GLU A 127 5.89 13.57 -13.24
N GLU A 128 6.64 12.50 -12.97
CA GLU A 128 7.86 12.57 -12.15
C GLU A 128 8.91 13.42 -12.88
N ASP A 129 9.25 14.58 -12.31
CA ASP A 129 10.46 15.30 -12.69
C ASP A 129 11.67 14.44 -12.29
N ILE A 130 12.46 14.02 -13.28
CA ILE A 130 13.70 13.23 -13.15
C ILE A 130 14.82 14.12 -12.62
#